data_AF-A0A246AJD5-F1
#
_entry.id   AF-A0A246AJD5-F1
#
_cell.length_a   1.000
_cell.length_b   1.000
_cell.length_c   1.000
_cell.angle_alpha   90.00
_cell.angle_beta   90.00
_cell.angle_gamma   90.00
#
_symmetry.space_group_name_H-M   'P 1'
#
loop_
_entity.id
_entity.type
_entity.pdbx_description
1 polymer ?
#
loop_
_entity_poly.entity_id
_entity_poly.type
_entity_poly.pdbx_seq_one_letter_code
_entity_poly.pdbx_strand_id
1 'polypeptide(L)'
;MKEFELGWLPSENVKHEVWQDKEGLTTLCLADERGNHCRKLLEPGSKLILEFYANSHFDAMTIYYKFMDWGRYTTEFEIDKQPYEKKNTL
;
A
#
# COMPACT_ATOMS: atom_id res chain seq x y z
N MET A 1 12.79 11.54 -8.00
CA MET A 1 13.35 10.93 -6.77
C MET A 1 14.05 9.65 -7.20
N LYS A 2 15.31 9.46 -6.82
CA LYS A 2 16.10 8.31 -7.26
C LYS A 2 15.76 7.11 -6.40
N GLU A 3 15.44 5.99 -7.05
CA GLU A 3 14.95 4.72 -6.48
C GLU A 3 15.95 3.99 -5.55
N PHE A 4 17.04 4.64 -5.10
CA PHE A 4 18.22 3.95 -4.57
C PHE A 4 18.72 4.39 -3.18
N GLU A 5 18.03 5.28 -2.45
CA GLU A 5 18.49 5.72 -1.11
C GLU A 5 17.69 5.21 0.10
N LEU A 6 16.74 4.29 -0.08
CA LEU A 6 15.95 3.74 1.04
C LEU A 6 15.80 2.22 0.95
N GLY A 7 16.89 1.47 1.05
CA GLY A 7 16.89 0.07 1.53
C GLY A 7 15.79 -0.86 1.02
N TRP A 8 15.35 -0.70 -0.23
CA TRP A 8 14.25 -1.46 -0.80
C TRP A 8 14.80 -2.75 -1.37
N LEU A 9 14.61 -3.86 -0.64
CA LEU A 9 14.70 -5.19 -1.22
C LEU A 9 13.26 -5.64 -1.55
N PRO A 10 12.85 -5.66 -2.83
CA PRO A 10 11.52 -6.10 -3.25
C PRO A 10 11.16 -7.53 -2.81
N SER A 11 12.16 -8.34 -2.44
CA SER A 11 11.98 -9.73 -2.00
C SER A 11 11.31 -9.86 -0.62
N GLU A 12 11.37 -8.81 0.21
CA GLU A 12 10.80 -8.82 1.57
C GLU A 12 9.52 -7.98 1.68
N ASN A 13 9.25 -7.12 0.70
CA ASN A 13 8.12 -6.20 0.75
C ASN A 13 6.99 -6.61 -0.19
N VAL A 14 5.76 -6.31 0.20
CA VAL A 14 4.57 -6.52 -0.64
C VAL A 14 4.25 -5.22 -1.38
N LYS A 15 3.85 -5.33 -2.66
CA LYS A 15 3.45 -4.18 -3.48
C LYS A 15 2.02 -3.75 -3.17
N HIS A 16 1.80 -2.43 -3.10
CA HIS A 16 0.53 -1.75 -2.86
C HIS A 16 0.23 -0.76 -3.98
N GLU A 17 -1.05 -0.47 -4.14
CA GLU A 17 -1.63 0.45 -5.12
C GLU A 17 -2.52 1.46 -4.40
N VAL A 18 -2.42 2.73 -4.76
CA VAL A 18 -3.40 3.76 -4.39
C VAL A 18 -4.18 4.15 -5.64
N TRP A 19 -5.48 3.91 -5.61
CA TRP A 19 -6.43 4.28 -6.64
C TRP A 19 -7.21 5.51 -6.22
N GLN A 20 -7.52 6.41 -7.15
CA GLN A 20 -8.32 7.60 -6.90
C GLN A 20 -9.48 7.67 -7.90
N ASP A 21 -10.69 7.90 -7.40
CA ASP A 21 -11.87 8.10 -8.23
C ASP A 21 -11.96 9.55 -8.78
N LYS A 22 -13.07 9.87 -9.45
CA LYS A 22 -13.28 11.20 -10.03
C LYS A 22 -13.60 12.29 -8.99
N GLU A 23 -14.02 11.91 -7.80
CA GLU A 23 -14.34 12.81 -6.68
C GLU A 23 -13.12 13.05 -5.78
N GLY A 24 -12.03 12.31 -6.03
CA GLY A 24 -10.78 12.42 -5.28
C GLY A 24 -10.68 11.45 -4.11
N LEU A 25 -11.67 10.59 -3.89
CA LEU A 25 -11.61 9.55 -2.87
C LEU A 25 -10.57 8.50 -3.26
N THR A 26 -9.84 8.03 -2.26
CA THR A 26 -8.67 7.19 -2.45
C THR A 26 -8.85 5.82 -1.79
N THR A 27 -8.43 4.78 -2.52
CA THR A 27 -8.45 3.38 -2.10
C THR A 27 -7.03 2.84 -2.11
N LEU A 28 -6.51 2.43 -0.96
CA LEU A 28 -5.24 1.73 -0.83
C LEU A 28 -5.49 0.22 -0.77
N CYS A 29 -4.84 -0.57 -1.64
CA CYS A 29 -4.94 -2.02 -1.62
C CYS A 29 -3.63 -2.71 -2.00
N LEU A 30 -3.57 -4.03 -1.78
CA LEU A 30 -2.45 -4.86 -2.22
C LEU A 30 -2.49 -5.03 -3.75
N ALA A 31 -1.35 -4.93 -4.42
CA ALA A 31 -1.26 -5.07 -5.87
C ALA A 31 -1.46 -6.51 -6.36
N ASP A 32 -1.32 -7.51 -5.47
CA ASP A 32 -1.52 -8.92 -5.80
C ASP A 32 -2.97 -9.37 -5.63
N GLU A 33 -3.23 -10.68 -5.77
CA GLU A 33 -4.58 -11.23 -5.72
C GLU A 33 -5.36 -10.95 -4.43
N ARG A 34 -4.67 -10.65 -3.33
CA ARG A 34 -5.32 -10.29 -2.05
C ARG A 34 -6.07 -8.97 -2.18
N GLY A 35 -5.65 -8.08 -3.08
CA GLY A 35 -6.35 -6.84 -3.40
C GLY A 35 -7.40 -6.96 -4.51
N ASN A 36 -7.60 -8.13 -5.12
CA ASN A 36 -8.56 -8.28 -6.22
C ASN A 36 -9.98 -7.90 -5.83
N HIS A 37 -10.41 -8.25 -4.61
CA HIS A 37 -11.74 -7.89 -4.14
C HIS A 37 -11.89 -6.37 -3.97
N CYS A 38 -10.83 -5.70 -3.51
CA CYS A 38 -10.79 -4.25 -3.40
C CYS A 38 -10.84 -3.58 -4.79
N ARG A 39 -10.05 -4.06 -5.76
CA ARG A 39 -10.06 -3.53 -7.14
C ARG A 39 -11.41 -3.68 -7.84
N LYS A 40 -12.18 -4.73 -7.52
CA LYS A 40 -13.54 -4.93 -8.06
C LYS A 40 -14.56 -3.88 -7.58
N LEU A 41 -14.27 -3.20 -6.47
CA LEU A 41 -15.15 -2.18 -5.88
C LEU A 41 -14.81 -0.76 -6.36
N LEU A 42 -13.81 -0.60 -7.24
CA LEU A 42 -13.41 0.71 -7.75
C LEU A 42 -14.49 1.27 -8.68
N GLU A 43 -14.80 2.56 -8.49
CA GLU A 43 -15.73 3.27 -9.36
C GLU A 43 -15.18 3.36 -10.79
N PRO A 44 -16.05 3.29 -11.83
CA PRO A 44 -15.62 3.42 -13.22
C PRO A 44 -14.83 4.71 -13.48
N GLY A 45 -13.62 4.55 -13.99
CA GLY A 45 -12.70 5.65 -14.28
C GLY A 45 -11.77 6.05 -13.13
N SER A 46 -11.74 5.26 -12.04
CA SER A 46 -10.68 5.34 -11.03
C SER A 46 -9.30 5.18 -11.69
N LYS A 47 -8.31 5.93 -11.21
CA LYS A 47 -6.94 5.94 -11.73
C LYS A 47 -5.95 5.49 -10.66
N LEU A 48 -4.96 4.70 -11.07
CA LEU A 48 -3.81 4.39 -10.23
C LEU A 48 -2.93 5.64 -10.12
N ILE A 49 -2.71 6.12 -8.90
CA ILE A 49 -1.96 7.36 -8.64
C ILE A 49 -0.65 7.13 -7.87
N LEU A 50 -0.50 5.98 -7.22
CA LEU A 50 0.75 5.60 -6.55
C LEU A 50 0.88 4.08 -6.52
N GLU A 51 2.10 3.60 -6.75
CA GLU A 51 2.51 2.25 -6.41
C GLU A 51 3.72 2.32 -5.47
N PHE A 52 3.73 1.47 -4.46
CA PHE A 52 4.87 1.36 -3.55
C PHE A 52 4.95 -0.04 -2.95
N TYR A 53 5.99 -0.32 -2.19
CA TYR A 53 6.16 -1.56 -1.46
C TYR A 53 6.26 -1.25 0.03
N ALA A 54 5.67 -2.13 0.84
CA ALA A 54 5.70 -2.05 2.29
C ALA A 54 5.84 -3.44 2.90
N ASN A 55 6.48 -3.52 4.07
CA ASN A 55 6.70 -4.77 4.78
C ASN A 55 5.50 -5.15 5.67
N SER A 56 4.76 -4.16 6.17
CA SER A 56 3.63 -4.33 7.09
C SER A 56 2.46 -3.39 6.77
N HIS A 57 1.32 -3.59 7.43
CA HIS A 57 0.19 -2.66 7.33
C HIS A 57 0.57 -1.26 7.83
N PHE A 58 1.30 -1.18 8.94
CA PHE A 58 1.78 0.07 9.50
C PHE A 58 2.69 0.83 8.54
N ASP A 59 3.62 0.14 7.87
CA ASP A 59 4.50 0.78 6.88
C ASP A 59 3.70 1.30 5.68
N ALA A 60 2.73 0.52 5.21
CA ALA A 60 1.89 0.92 4.08
C ALA A 60 1.06 2.17 4.40
N MET A 61 0.42 2.19 5.57
CA MET A 61 -0.35 3.34 6.04
C MET A 61 0.53 4.56 6.30
N THR A 62 1.77 4.36 6.78
CA THR A 62 2.72 5.46 6.98
C THR A 62 3.13 6.11 5.65
N ILE A 63 3.44 5.32 4.62
CA ILE A 63 3.75 5.83 3.28
C ILE A 63 2.53 6.55 2.70
N TYR A 64 1.35 5.95 2.84
CA TYR A 64 0.11 6.51 2.33
C TYR A 64 -0.26 7.84 3.00
N TYR A 65 -0.18 7.95 4.32
CA TYR A 65 -0.43 9.20 5.05
C TYR A 65 0.54 10.31 4.65
N LYS A 66 1.81 9.97 4.43
CA LYS A 66 2.81 10.92 3.95
C LYS A 66 2.49 11.40 2.53
N PHE A 67 2.04 10.51 1.65
CA PHE A 67 1.64 10.87 0.29
C PHE A 67 0.41 11.78 0.27
N MET A 68 -0.56 11.52 1.16
CA MET A 68 -1.79 12.31 1.29
C MET A 68 -1.63 13.60 2.10
N ASP A 69 -0.46 13.85 2.68
CA ASP A 69 -0.18 14.98 3.58
C ASP A 69 -1.12 15.04 4.80
N TRP A 70 -1.47 13.88 5.36
CA TRP A 70 -2.34 13.76 6.55
C TRP A 70 -1.57 13.74 7.87
N GLY A 71 -0.25 13.92 7.82
CA GLY A 71 0.63 13.85 8.98
C GLY A 71 1.08 12.43 9.31
N ARG A 72 1.33 12.16 10.60
CA ARG A 72 1.92 10.89 11.05
C ARG A 72 0.83 9.85 11.31
N TYR A 73 0.94 8.69 10.65
CA TYR A 73 0.15 7.52 10.99
C TYR A 73 0.60 6.91 12.33
N THR A 74 -0.37 6.50 13.15
CA THR A 74 -0.14 5.76 14.40
C THR A 74 -1.18 4.66 14.55
N THR A 75 -0.79 3.54 15.16
CA THR A 75 -1.69 2.44 15.51
C THR A 75 -1.33 1.92 16.91
N GLU A 76 -2.34 1.47 17.66
CA GLU A 76 -2.17 0.77 18.94
C GLU A 76 -2.07 -0.75 18.76
N PHE A 77 -2.36 -1.26 17.56
CA PHE A 77 -2.37 -2.69 17.26
C PHE A 77 -0.97 -3.16 16.86
N GLU A 78 -0.31 -3.93 17.73
CA GLU A 78 1.03 -4.47 17.45
C GLU A 78 1.06 -5.43 16.25
N ILE A 79 -0.07 -6.02 15.88
CA ILE A 79 -0.20 -6.87 14.69
C ILE A 79 0.02 -6.08 13.38
N ASP A 80 -0.33 -4.79 13.34
CA ASP A 80 -0.16 -3.96 12.15
C ASP A 80 1.30 -3.74 11.78
N LYS A 81 2.19 -3.85 12.77
CA LYS A 81 3.64 -3.69 12.62
C LYS A 81 4.32 -5.00 12.24
N GLN A 82 3.61 -6.13 12.29
CA GLN A 82 4.19 -7.40 11.89
C GLN A 82 4.34 -7.46 10.36
N PRO A 83 5.42 -8.08 9.85
CA PRO A 83 5.59 -8.29 8.42
C PRO A 83 4.42 -9.09 7.83
N TYR A 84 4.05 -8.79 6.59
CA TYR A 84 3.09 -9.61 5.86
C TYR A 84 3.59 -11.05 5.73
N GLU A 85 2.68 -12.01 5.86
CA GLU A 85 2.99 -13.40 5.55
C GLU A 85 3.47 -13.51 4.09
N LYS A 86 4.65 -14.10 3.92
CA LYS A 86 5.17 -14.43 2.59
C LYS A 86 4.32 -15.53 2.00
N LYS A 87 3.95 -15.39 0.72
CA LYS A 87 3.47 -16.57 -0.01
C LYS A 87 4.63 -17.55 -0.10
N ASN A 88 4.48 -18.73 0.50
CA ASN A 88 5.34 -19.86 0.18
C ASN A 88 5.11 -20.19 -1.30
N THR A 89 6.01 -19.77 -2.18
CA THR A 89 6.12 -20.37 -3.51
C THR A 89 6.65 -21.78 -3.32
N LEU A 90 5.73 -22.76 -3.25
CA LEU A 90 6.00 -24.17 -3.49
C LEU A 90 6.00 -24.44 -4.99
#